data_AF-A0A6A6AAV0-F1
#
_entry.id   AF-A0A6A6AAV0-F1
#
_cell.length_a   1.000
_cell.length_b   1.000
_cell.length_c   1.000
_cell.angle_alpha   90.00
_cell.angle_beta   90.00
_cell.angle_gamma   90.00
#
_symmetry.space_group_name_H-M   'P 1'
#
loop_
_entity.id
_entity.type
_entity.pdbx_description
1 polymer ?
#
loop_
_entity_poly.entity_id
_entity_poly.type
_entity_poly.pdbx_seq_one_letter_code
_entity_poly.pdbx_strand_id
1 'polypeptide(L)'
;MNITSHRDTSGRTADEETPLLARPGKNSDSSRIWLRMKRHMAADVSKNWADLILLFCYIVTGLLDSSAVFIWGSFVSMQTGNTIYLGLGLVAPTEGIRWVKALVSISSFCLGSFCFARFHRYFTPAKRWVLVTSYSFQTLLIVAAALIVTIGNNSTNELHWQVLVPLASVAFQSSGQAVTSRALGYHGLTSVVLTSNYCDGFSDPNLFVWKNVERNRRMAAPLLLLLGACIGGLFAHSDIGLAGALWTAVILKTVTVIAWVFWKSEAGEQ
;
A
#
# COMPACT_ATOMS: atom_id res chain seq x y z
N MET A 1 -76.28 59.45 6.88
CA MET A 1 -77.55 58.99 6.30
C MET A 1 -77.39 57.50 6.02
N ASN A 2 -78.18 56.66 6.71
CA ASN A 2 -78.56 55.25 6.52
C ASN A 2 -77.85 54.35 5.49
N ILE A 3 -77.70 53.02 5.63
CA ILE A 3 -77.77 51.95 6.66
C ILE A 3 -77.61 50.63 5.84
N THR A 4 -77.08 49.56 6.46
CA THR A 4 -77.12 48.10 6.10
C THR A 4 -76.40 47.61 4.84
N SER A 5 -75.38 46.74 4.93
CA SER A 5 -75.35 45.32 5.38
C SER A 5 -75.92 44.33 4.35
N HIS A 6 -75.02 43.58 3.69
CA HIS A 6 -75.25 42.17 3.39
C HIS A 6 -73.94 41.39 3.58
N ARG A 7 -73.95 40.49 4.57
CA ARG A 7 -73.11 39.29 4.67
C ARG A 7 -73.79 38.23 3.80
N ASP A 8 -73.04 37.52 2.97
CA ASP A 8 -73.09 36.06 3.01
C ASP A 8 -71.86 35.40 2.39
N THR A 9 -71.72 34.13 2.74
CA THR A 9 -70.52 33.31 2.84
C THR A 9 -70.23 32.46 1.61
N SER A 10 -68.94 32.07 1.47
CA SER A 10 -68.44 30.76 1.02
C SER A 10 -67.46 30.79 -0.16
N GLY A 11 -66.34 30.08 0.01
CA GLY A 11 -65.69 29.36 -1.08
C GLY A 11 -64.23 29.70 -1.37
N ARG A 12 -63.34 28.86 -0.81
CA ARG A 12 -62.16 28.26 -1.48
C ARG A 12 -60.94 29.15 -1.80
N THR A 13 -59.88 29.00 -1.00
CA THR A 13 -58.58 28.33 -1.33
C THR A 13 -57.67 29.17 -2.23
N ALA A 14 -56.65 29.83 -1.68
CA ALA A 14 -55.31 29.27 -1.45
C ALA A 14 -54.57 28.98 -2.77
N ASP A 15 -54.00 30.04 -3.37
CA ASP A 15 -52.86 29.90 -4.28
C ASP A 15 -51.60 30.25 -3.49
N GLU A 16 -51.22 29.32 -2.60
CA GLU A 16 -49.82 29.16 -2.23
C GLU A 16 -49.10 28.72 -3.50
N GLU A 17 -48.24 29.56 -4.08
CA GLU A 17 -47.17 29.07 -4.94
C GLU A 17 -46.18 28.29 -4.05
N THR A 18 -46.57 27.08 -3.68
CA THR A 18 -45.67 26.06 -3.20
C THR A 18 -44.72 25.75 -4.35
N PRO A 19 -43.39 25.83 -4.18
CA PRO A 19 -42.50 25.33 -5.20
C PRO A 19 -42.78 23.83 -5.32
N LEU A 20 -43.43 23.48 -6.43
CA LEU A 20 -43.71 22.13 -6.89
C LEU A 20 -42.53 21.24 -6.56
N LEU A 21 -42.76 20.33 -5.61
CA LEU A 21 -41.88 19.23 -5.22
C LEU A 21 -41.03 18.80 -6.40
N ALA A 22 -39.75 19.19 -6.37
CA ALA A 22 -38.76 18.66 -7.28
C ALA A 22 -38.83 17.14 -7.15
N ARG A 23 -39.32 16.46 -8.20
CA ARG A 23 -39.30 15.00 -8.29
C ARG A 23 -37.93 14.53 -7.83
N PRO A 24 -37.82 13.55 -6.90
CA PRO A 24 -36.53 12.95 -6.60
C PRO A 24 -36.14 12.13 -7.84
N GLY A 25 -35.52 12.78 -8.81
CA GLY A 25 -34.94 12.13 -9.96
C GLY A 25 -33.89 11.18 -9.43
N LYS A 26 -33.93 9.92 -9.88
CA LYS A 26 -32.92 8.87 -9.61
C LYS A 26 -31.47 9.37 -9.84
N ASN A 27 -31.30 10.42 -10.65
CA ASN A 27 -30.04 11.13 -10.91
C ASN A 27 -29.51 11.97 -9.72
N SER A 28 -30.37 12.38 -8.79
CA SER A 28 -30.01 13.15 -7.58
C SER A 28 -29.32 12.29 -6.51
N ASP A 29 -29.67 11.01 -6.41
CA ASP A 29 -29.07 10.11 -5.41
C ASP A 29 -27.67 9.65 -5.83
N SER A 30 -27.51 9.26 -7.10
CA SER A 30 -26.19 8.88 -7.65
C SER A 30 -25.19 10.04 -7.59
N SER A 31 -25.62 11.26 -7.93
CA SER A 31 -24.77 12.46 -7.83
C SER A 31 -24.40 12.79 -6.39
N ARG A 32 -25.31 12.65 -5.42
CA ARG A 32 -25.02 12.82 -3.98
C ARG A 32 -24.03 11.77 -3.45
N ILE A 33 -24.19 10.50 -3.83
CA ILE A 33 -23.25 9.41 -3.46
C ILE A 33 -21.86 9.68 -4.04
N TRP A 34 -21.79 10.04 -5.33
CA TRP A 34 -20.52 10.34 -5.98
C TRP A 34 -19.82 11.54 -5.33
N LEU A 35 -20.56 12.60 -5.00
CA LEU A 35 -20.02 13.78 -4.33
C LEU A 35 -19.49 13.43 -2.93
N ARG A 36 -20.21 12.59 -2.18
CA ARG A 36 -19.79 12.10 -0.86
C ARG A 36 -18.54 11.23 -0.96
N MET A 37 -18.48 10.34 -1.95
CA MET A 37 -17.31 9.48 -2.18
C MET A 37 -16.10 10.31 -2.63
N LYS A 38 -16.30 11.30 -3.51
CA LYS A 38 -15.25 12.24 -3.92
C LYS A 38 -14.70 13.03 -2.72
N ARG A 39 -15.58 13.55 -1.87
CA ARG A 39 -15.19 14.26 -0.64
C ARG A 39 -14.44 13.34 0.33
N HIS A 40 -14.92 12.11 0.50
CA HIS A 40 -14.24 11.09 1.29
C HIS A 40 -12.84 10.83 0.74
N MET A 41 -12.69 10.53 -0.54
CA MET A 41 -11.39 10.24 -1.14
C MET A 41 -10.43 11.44 -1.14
N ALA A 42 -10.95 12.67 -1.19
CA ALA A 42 -10.15 13.90 -1.12
C ALA A 42 -9.73 14.32 0.31
N ALA A 43 -10.26 13.65 1.35
CA ALA A 43 -9.91 13.96 2.73
C ALA A 43 -8.50 13.47 3.08
N ASP A 44 -7.83 14.18 3.97
CA ASP A 44 -6.57 13.74 4.55
C ASP A 44 -6.82 12.63 5.57
N VAL A 45 -5.92 11.65 5.57
CA VAL A 45 -6.01 10.48 6.42
C VAL A 45 -5.36 10.78 7.76
N SER A 46 -6.01 10.36 8.85
CA SER A 46 -5.45 10.52 10.18
C SER A 46 -4.19 9.68 10.31
N LYS A 47 -3.09 10.33 10.73
CA LYS A 47 -1.83 9.66 11.02
C LYS A 47 -1.93 8.78 12.26
N ASN A 48 -2.92 8.97 13.13
CA ASN A 48 -3.08 8.14 14.31
C ASN A 48 -3.27 6.67 13.89
N TRP A 49 -2.42 5.79 14.41
CA TRP A 49 -2.38 4.35 14.12
C TRP A 49 -2.03 3.95 12.68
N ALA A 50 -1.67 4.90 11.81
CA ALA A 50 -1.31 4.58 10.41
C ALA A 50 -0.04 3.72 10.32
N ASP A 51 0.78 3.71 11.38
CA ASP A 51 1.89 2.78 11.58
C ASP A 51 1.46 1.31 11.54
N LEU A 52 0.23 0.96 11.92
CA LEU A 52 -0.25 -0.42 11.85
C LEU A 52 -0.24 -0.97 10.42
N ILE A 53 -0.58 -0.12 9.44
CA ILE A 53 -0.52 -0.50 8.02
C ILE A 53 0.93 -0.72 7.59
N LEU A 54 1.85 0.15 8.02
CA LEU A 54 3.28 0.03 7.72
C LEU A 54 3.92 -1.19 8.38
N LEU A 55 3.50 -1.51 9.61
CA LEU A 55 3.88 -2.71 10.33
C LEU A 55 3.37 -3.97 9.62
N PHE A 56 2.10 -3.97 9.20
CA PHE A 56 1.53 -5.07 8.42
C PHE A 56 2.27 -5.30 7.10
N CYS A 57 2.74 -4.23 6.46
CA CYS A 57 3.55 -4.31 5.25
C CYS A 57 4.89 -5.06 5.45
N TYR A 58 5.45 -5.13 6.67
CA TYR A 58 6.63 -5.96 6.93
C TYR A 58 6.36 -7.45 6.75
N ILE A 59 5.14 -7.93 7.03
CA ILE A 59 4.75 -9.32 6.75
C ILE A 59 4.83 -9.59 5.24
N VAL A 60 4.29 -8.67 4.43
CA VAL A 60 4.32 -8.77 2.96
C VAL A 60 5.75 -8.77 2.45
N THR A 61 6.60 -7.89 2.99
CA THR A 61 8.03 -7.83 2.62
C THR A 61 8.75 -9.13 2.97
N GLY A 62 8.59 -9.63 4.20
CA GLY A 62 9.22 -10.88 4.62
C GLY A 62 8.79 -12.06 3.75
N LEU A 63 7.49 -12.17 3.48
CA LEU A 63 6.90 -13.18 2.60
C LEU A 63 7.52 -13.17 1.20
N LEU A 64 7.58 -11.98 0.57
CA LEU A 64 8.08 -11.85 -0.79
C LEU A 64 9.60 -12.04 -0.87
N ASP A 65 10.36 -11.45 0.05
CA ASP A 65 11.82 -11.53 0.03
C ASP A 65 12.32 -12.94 0.34
N SER A 66 11.72 -13.67 1.29
CA SER A 66 12.17 -15.03 1.59
C SER A 66 11.93 -15.99 0.42
N SER A 67 10.75 -15.93 -0.22
CA SER A 67 10.46 -16.74 -1.40
C SER A 67 11.31 -16.32 -2.62
N ALA A 68 11.50 -15.01 -2.85
CA ALA A 68 12.30 -14.51 -3.97
C ALA A 68 13.78 -14.87 -3.83
N VAL A 69 14.36 -14.77 -2.63
CA VAL A 69 15.75 -15.18 -2.41
C VAL A 69 15.94 -16.67 -2.61
N PHE A 70 15.02 -17.50 -2.11
CA PHE A 70 15.13 -18.94 -2.27
C PHE A 70 15.02 -19.36 -3.75
N ILE A 71 14.06 -18.80 -4.49
CA ILE A 71 13.72 -19.26 -5.85
C ILE A 71 14.48 -18.51 -6.93
N TRP A 72 14.58 -17.18 -6.81
CA TRP A 72 15.27 -16.34 -7.80
C TRP A 72 16.72 -16.05 -7.41
N GLY A 73 17.11 -16.22 -6.15
CA GLY A 73 18.46 -15.90 -5.68
C GLY A 73 18.67 -14.41 -5.39
N SER A 74 17.63 -13.58 -5.37
CA SER A 74 17.76 -12.13 -5.15
C SER A 74 16.56 -11.60 -4.35
N PHE A 75 16.82 -10.58 -3.53
CA PHE A 75 15.77 -9.88 -2.79
C PHE A 75 14.96 -8.99 -3.73
N VAL A 76 13.67 -8.81 -3.46
CA VAL A 76 12.84 -7.82 -4.16
C VAL A 76 12.75 -6.51 -3.38
N SER A 77 12.98 -6.50 -2.08
CA SER A 77 12.86 -5.30 -1.24
C SER A 77 14.16 -4.92 -0.54
N MET A 78 14.90 -5.88 0.01
CA MET A 78 16.16 -5.64 0.75
C MET A 78 17.36 -5.37 -0.18
N GLN A 79 17.51 -4.13 -0.61
CA GLN A 79 18.56 -3.75 -1.56
C GLN A 79 19.99 -3.84 -0.99
N THR A 80 20.18 -3.76 0.33
CA THR A 80 21.50 -3.95 0.96
C THR A 80 22.14 -5.29 0.59
N GLY A 81 21.36 -6.38 0.64
CA GLY A 81 21.84 -7.71 0.26
C GLY A 81 22.13 -7.81 -1.23
N ASN A 82 21.26 -7.22 -2.07
CA ASN A 82 21.47 -7.17 -3.51
C ASN A 82 22.74 -6.40 -3.89
N THR A 83 23.11 -5.34 -3.18
CA THR A 83 24.36 -4.60 -3.44
C THR A 83 25.58 -5.49 -3.24
N ILE A 84 25.55 -6.37 -2.23
CA ILE A 84 26.63 -7.36 -2.02
C ILE A 84 26.64 -8.40 -3.13
N TYR A 85 25.48 -8.95 -3.53
CA TYR A 85 25.40 -9.89 -4.66
C TYR A 85 25.90 -9.28 -5.96
N LEU A 86 25.60 -8.00 -6.20
CA LEU A 86 26.11 -7.25 -7.33
C LEU A 86 27.64 -7.13 -7.28
N GLY A 87 28.18 -6.67 -6.15
CA GLY A 87 29.63 -6.49 -5.98
C GLY A 87 30.42 -7.80 -6.18
N LEU A 88 29.94 -8.90 -5.59
CA LEU A 88 30.59 -10.21 -5.73
C LEU A 88 30.60 -10.68 -7.19
N GLY A 89 29.46 -10.56 -7.90
CA GLY A 89 29.41 -10.97 -9.29
C GLY A 89 30.11 -10.02 -10.27
N LEU A 90 30.31 -8.75 -9.92
CA LEU A 90 31.16 -7.87 -10.73
C LEU A 90 32.64 -8.28 -10.68
N VAL A 91 33.09 -8.84 -9.56
CA VAL A 91 34.47 -9.36 -9.40
C VAL A 91 34.63 -10.73 -10.05
N ALA A 92 33.61 -11.60 -9.93
CA ALA A 92 33.63 -12.96 -10.46
C ALA A 92 32.37 -13.25 -11.32
N PRO A 93 32.22 -12.61 -12.50
CA PRO A 93 30.99 -12.66 -13.30
C PRO A 93 30.65 -14.03 -13.88
N THR A 94 31.63 -14.94 -13.96
CA THR A 94 31.46 -16.30 -14.48
C THR A 94 30.96 -17.30 -13.43
N GLU A 95 30.94 -16.94 -12.13
CA GLU A 95 30.55 -17.86 -11.04
C GLU A 95 29.04 -17.93 -10.80
N GLY A 96 28.25 -17.09 -11.48
CA GLY A 96 26.79 -17.17 -11.46
C GLY A 96 26.12 -15.88 -11.92
N ILE A 97 24.83 -15.97 -12.22
CA ILE A 97 24.05 -14.84 -12.77
C ILE A 97 23.25 -14.07 -11.70
N ARG A 98 23.43 -14.41 -10.41
CA ARG A 98 22.74 -13.77 -9.28
C ARG A 98 22.90 -12.25 -9.26
N TRP A 99 24.08 -11.76 -9.62
CA TRP A 99 24.39 -10.33 -9.65
C TRP A 99 23.56 -9.57 -10.69
N VAL A 100 23.20 -10.20 -11.81
CA VAL A 100 22.32 -9.60 -12.83
C VAL A 100 20.92 -9.39 -12.26
N LYS A 101 20.38 -10.39 -11.57
CA LYS A 101 19.08 -10.28 -10.87
C LYS A 101 19.11 -9.22 -9.78
N ALA A 102 20.20 -9.17 -9.01
CA ALA A 102 20.42 -8.14 -8.01
C ALA A 102 20.46 -6.73 -8.62
N LEU A 103 21.16 -6.55 -9.75
CA LEU A 103 21.18 -5.29 -10.50
C LEU A 103 19.78 -4.89 -10.96
N VAL A 104 19.02 -5.82 -11.55
CA VAL A 104 17.63 -5.58 -11.99
C VAL A 104 16.76 -5.15 -10.81
N SER A 105 16.87 -5.82 -9.66
CA SER A 105 16.13 -5.46 -8.45
C SER A 105 16.49 -4.06 -7.95
N ILE A 106 17.79 -3.74 -7.85
CA ILE A 106 18.27 -2.41 -7.42
C ILE A 106 17.78 -1.32 -8.37
N SER A 107 18.01 -1.48 -9.67
CA SER A 107 17.61 -0.49 -10.68
C SER A 107 16.11 -0.25 -10.66
N SER A 108 15.31 -1.32 -10.57
CA SER A 108 13.85 -1.22 -10.51
C SER A 108 13.37 -0.57 -9.21
N PHE A 109 13.96 -0.92 -8.07
CA PHE A 109 13.65 -0.31 -6.78
C PHE A 109 13.99 1.19 -6.75
N CYS A 110 15.11 1.60 -7.34
CA CYS A 110 15.50 3.00 -7.47
C CYS A 110 14.53 3.77 -8.38
N LEU A 111 14.16 3.18 -9.53
CA LEU A 111 13.18 3.78 -10.44
C LEU A 111 11.80 3.91 -9.77
N GLY A 112 11.36 2.87 -9.05
CA GLY A 112 10.14 2.91 -8.26
C GLY A 112 10.18 4.00 -7.20
N SER A 113 11.29 4.10 -6.45
CA SER A 113 11.50 5.13 -5.43
C SER A 113 11.35 6.53 -6.03
N PHE A 114 11.93 6.74 -7.22
CA PHE A 114 11.80 7.99 -7.96
C PHE A 114 10.34 8.26 -8.36
N CYS A 115 9.66 7.30 -8.98
CA CYS A 115 8.28 7.46 -9.44
C CYS A 115 7.30 7.73 -8.28
N PHE A 116 7.34 6.90 -7.22
CA PHE A 116 6.47 7.06 -6.06
C PHE A 116 6.77 8.36 -5.30
N ALA A 117 8.04 8.75 -5.14
CA ALA A 117 8.37 10.00 -4.45
C ALA A 117 7.81 11.23 -5.18
N ARG A 118 7.83 11.21 -6.53
CA ARG A 118 7.30 12.29 -7.36
C ARG A 118 5.77 12.32 -7.30
N PHE A 119 5.13 11.16 -7.40
CA PHE A 119 3.69 11.02 -7.25
C PHE A 119 3.19 11.58 -5.91
N HIS A 120 3.79 11.14 -4.79
CA HIS A 120 3.42 11.59 -3.45
C HIS A 120 3.69 13.08 -3.23
N ARG A 121 4.78 13.62 -3.79
CA ARG A 121 5.11 15.05 -3.71
C ARG A 121 4.14 15.92 -4.53
N TYR A 122 3.69 15.44 -5.68
CA TYR A 122 2.82 16.19 -6.57
C TYR A 122 1.36 16.25 -6.06
N PHE A 123 0.85 15.17 -5.46
CA PHE A 123 -0.57 15.05 -5.09
C PHE A 123 -0.89 15.18 -3.59
N THR A 124 0.11 15.47 -2.75
CA THR A 124 0.05 15.49 -1.28
C THR A 124 -0.12 14.09 -0.65
N PRO A 125 0.84 13.61 0.15
CA PRO A 125 0.88 12.22 0.60
C PRO A 125 -0.18 11.84 1.65
N ALA A 126 -0.78 12.83 2.32
CA ALA A 126 -1.82 12.59 3.33
C ALA A 126 -3.19 12.28 2.72
N LYS A 127 -3.41 12.60 1.44
CA LYS A 127 -4.71 12.43 0.79
C LYS A 127 -5.06 10.96 0.65
N ARG A 128 -6.27 10.56 1.06
CA ARG A 128 -6.73 9.16 1.00
C ARG A 128 -6.61 8.58 -0.40
N TRP A 129 -7.08 9.31 -1.41
CA TRP A 129 -7.03 8.84 -2.79
C TRP A 129 -5.60 8.60 -3.29
N VAL A 130 -4.61 9.37 -2.82
CA VAL A 130 -3.19 9.21 -3.18
C VAL A 130 -2.67 7.89 -2.61
N LEU A 131 -2.96 7.61 -1.33
CA LEU A 131 -2.57 6.37 -0.66
C LEU A 131 -3.24 5.15 -1.32
N VAL A 132 -4.55 5.23 -1.55
CA VAL A 132 -5.32 4.18 -2.24
C VAL A 132 -4.74 3.92 -3.64
N THR A 133 -4.54 4.97 -4.44
CA THR A 133 -3.98 4.83 -5.80
C THR A 133 -2.58 4.23 -5.77
N SER A 134 -1.72 4.70 -4.86
CA SER A 134 -0.35 4.20 -4.68
C SER A 134 -0.35 2.70 -4.34
N TYR A 135 -1.11 2.28 -3.33
CA TYR A 135 -1.18 0.87 -2.93
C TYR A 135 -1.92 -0.01 -3.94
N SER A 136 -2.92 0.51 -4.64
CA SER A 136 -3.57 -0.20 -5.74
C SER A 136 -2.59 -0.45 -6.88
N PHE A 137 -1.79 0.55 -7.27
CA PHE A 137 -0.76 0.37 -8.29
C PHE A 137 0.31 -0.64 -7.86
N GLN A 138 0.76 -0.59 -6.60
CA GLN A 138 1.65 -1.61 -6.04
C GLN A 138 1.05 -3.02 -6.13
N THR A 139 -0.24 -3.16 -5.80
CA THR A 139 -0.97 -4.44 -5.86
C THR A 139 -1.05 -4.94 -7.29
N LEU A 140 -1.36 -4.08 -8.26
CA LEU A 140 -1.42 -4.43 -9.68
C LEU A 140 -0.07 -4.96 -10.21
N LEU A 141 1.04 -4.37 -9.78
CA LEU A 141 2.37 -4.87 -10.15
C LEU A 141 2.65 -6.27 -9.58
N ILE A 142 2.19 -6.55 -8.35
CA ILE A 142 2.28 -7.91 -7.78
C ILE A 142 1.35 -8.88 -8.51
N VAL A 143 0.14 -8.46 -8.90
CA VAL A 143 -0.78 -9.27 -9.70
C VAL A 143 -0.15 -9.62 -11.06
N ALA A 144 0.46 -8.66 -11.74
CA ALA A 144 1.16 -8.90 -13.00
C ALA A 144 2.31 -9.90 -12.82
N ALA A 145 3.10 -9.74 -11.77
CA ALA A 145 4.16 -10.70 -11.41
C ALA A 145 3.59 -12.10 -11.12
N ALA A 146 2.51 -12.20 -10.34
CA ALA A 146 1.85 -13.45 -9.98
C ALA A 146 1.32 -14.18 -11.22
N LEU A 147 0.69 -13.45 -12.15
CA LEU A 147 0.19 -14.00 -13.40
C LEU A 147 1.32 -14.54 -14.28
N ILE A 148 2.40 -13.78 -14.46
CA ILE A 148 3.56 -14.23 -15.25
C ILE A 148 4.17 -15.51 -14.65
N VAL A 149 4.31 -15.57 -13.32
CA VAL A 149 4.87 -16.74 -12.62
C VAL A 149 3.92 -17.94 -12.68
N THR A 150 2.60 -17.71 -12.61
CA THR A 150 1.60 -18.79 -12.65
C THR A 150 1.44 -19.39 -14.05
N ILE A 151 1.52 -18.57 -15.09
CA ILE A 151 1.34 -19.00 -16.49
C ILE A 151 2.66 -19.51 -17.09
N GLY A 152 3.80 -19.03 -16.58
CA GLY A 152 5.10 -19.39 -17.12
C GLY A 152 5.40 -20.88 -16.95
N ASN A 153 5.76 -21.56 -18.04
CA ASN A 153 6.32 -22.90 -17.97
C ASN A 153 7.70 -22.80 -17.31
N ASN A 154 7.81 -23.15 -16.02
CA ASN A 154 9.01 -23.34 -15.18
C ASN A 154 10.33 -23.38 -15.97
N SER A 155 10.73 -22.23 -16.51
CA SER A 155 11.82 -22.17 -17.48
C SER A 155 13.07 -22.11 -16.64
N THR A 156 13.81 -23.21 -16.64
CA THR A 156 15.08 -23.41 -15.93
C THR A 156 16.19 -22.46 -16.40
N ASN A 157 15.92 -21.59 -17.38
CA ASN A 157 16.88 -20.61 -17.85
C ASN A 157 16.93 -19.42 -16.89
N GLU A 158 18.05 -19.26 -16.19
CA GLU A 158 18.14 -18.42 -14.99
C GLU A 158 17.92 -16.91 -15.26
N LEU A 159 18.05 -16.45 -16.52
CA LEU A 159 17.84 -15.07 -16.98
C LEU A 159 16.58 -14.88 -17.83
N HIS A 160 15.61 -15.79 -17.74
CA HIS A 160 14.40 -15.66 -18.55
C HIS A 160 13.55 -14.45 -18.14
N TRP A 161 12.86 -13.83 -19.09
CA TRP A 161 12.02 -12.65 -18.83
C TRP A 161 10.91 -12.94 -17.81
N GLN A 162 10.46 -14.20 -17.72
CA GLN A 162 9.48 -14.68 -16.74
C GLN A 162 10.01 -14.66 -15.29
N VAL A 163 11.32 -14.48 -15.10
CA VAL A 163 11.94 -14.22 -13.79
C VAL A 163 12.22 -12.73 -13.63
N LEU A 164 12.84 -12.11 -14.64
CA LEU A 164 13.30 -10.72 -14.54
C LEU A 164 12.15 -9.71 -14.45
N VAL A 165 11.06 -9.90 -15.21
CA VAL A 165 9.92 -8.97 -15.20
C VAL A 165 9.15 -9.03 -13.88
N PRO A 166 8.80 -10.21 -13.32
CA PRO A 166 8.23 -10.30 -11.98
C PRO A 166 9.15 -9.74 -10.89
N LEU A 167 10.45 -10.07 -10.92
CA LEU A 167 11.44 -9.54 -9.98
C LEU A 167 11.48 -8.00 -10.02
N ALA A 168 11.60 -7.43 -11.22
CA ALA A 168 11.59 -5.98 -11.41
C ALA A 168 10.28 -5.35 -10.95
N SER A 169 9.13 -5.96 -11.26
CA SER A 169 7.80 -5.43 -10.90
C SER A 169 7.60 -5.40 -9.38
N VAL A 170 7.98 -6.48 -8.69
CA VAL A 170 7.86 -6.59 -7.22
C VAL A 170 8.88 -5.67 -6.52
N ALA A 171 10.08 -5.50 -7.10
CA ALA A 171 11.07 -4.55 -6.58
C ALA A 171 10.68 -3.08 -6.81
N PHE A 172 10.07 -2.78 -7.94
CA PHE A 172 9.53 -1.45 -8.20
C PHE A 172 8.48 -1.09 -7.14
N GLN A 173 7.49 -1.96 -6.92
CA GLN A 173 6.41 -1.66 -5.99
C GLN A 173 6.83 -1.62 -4.52
N SER A 174 7.85 -2.41 -4.12
CA SER A 174 8.29 -2.46 -2.72
C SER A 174 8.83 -1.11 -2.26
N SER A 175 9.47 -0.36 -3.17
CA SER A 175 9.91 1.02 -2.92
C SER A 175 8.77 1.98 -2.56
N GLY A 176 7.56 1.75 -3.08
CA GLY A 176 6.39 2.60 -2.82
C GLY A 176 5.98 2.62 -1.35
N GLN A 177 6.20 1.51 -0.64
CA GLN A 177 5.95 1.41 0.81
C GLN A 177 6.95 2.24 1.60
N ALA A 178 8.23 2.13 1.24
CA ALA A 178 9.31 2.90 1.84
C ALA A 178 9.12 4.41 1.65
N VAL A 179 8.69 4.81 0.45
CA VAL A 179 8.34 6.21 0.15
C VAL A 179 7.11 6.65 0.95
N THR A 180 6.04 5.84 0.97
CA THR A 180 4.80 6.21 1.68
C THR A 180 5.04 6.39 3.17
N SER A 181 5.83 5.50 3.78
CA SER A 181 6.24 5.59 5.18
C SER A 181 6.90 6.94 5.51
N ARG A 182 7.87 7.36 4.69
CA ARG A 182 8.52 8.67 4.81
C ARG A 182 7.55 9.82 4.56
N ALA A 183 6.66 9.67 3.59
CA ALA A 183 5.70 10.70 3.23
C ALA A 183 4.62 10.93 4.32
N LEU A 184 4.33 9.90 5.12
CA LEU A 184 3.45 9.99 6.29
C LEU A 184 4.17 10.42 7.58
N GLY A 185 5.51 10.54 7.55
CA GLY A 185 6.34 10.95 8.69
C GLY A 185 6.86 9.80 9.56
N TYR A 186 6.69 8.54 9.13
CA TYR A 186 7.14 7.34 9.85
C TYR A 186 8.54 6.89 9.42
N HIS A 187 9.53 7.78 9.51
CA HIS A 187 10.86 7.54 8.93
C HIS A 187 11.55 6.24 9.37
N GLY A 188 11.24 5.70 10.56
CA GLY A 188 11.77 4.42 11.05
C GLY A 188 11.07 3.16 10.50
N LEU A 189 9.85 3.26 9.96
CA LEU A 189 9.02 2.11 9.56
C LEU A 189 8.90 2.00 8.04
N THR A 190 10.03 1.90 7.34
CA THR A 190 10.04 1.87 5.86
C THR A 190 9.45 0.59 5.24
N SER A 191 9.17 -0.43 6.06
CA SER A 191 8.67 -1.76 5.64
C SER A 191 9.66 -2.58 4.80
N VAL A 192 10.88 -2.07 4.54
CA VAL A 192 11.88 -2.74 3.69
C VAL A 192 13.26 -2.87 4.34
N VAL A 193 13.61 -2.00 5.28
CA VAL A 193 14.90 -2.02 6.00
C VAL A 193 14.68 -2.21 7.49
N LEU A 194 15.41 -3.16 8.10
CA LEU A 194 15.33 -3.47 9.52
C LEU A 194 16.51 -2.97 10.36
N THR A 195 17.66 -2.68 9.74
CA THR A 195 18.90 -2.38 10.48
C THR A 195 18.72 -1.23 11.49
N SER A 196 18.09 -0.13 11.06
CA SER A 196 17.80 0.99 11.96
C SER A 196 16.82 0.58 13.06
N ASN A 197 15.81 -0.25 12.78
CA ASN A 197 14.88 -0.75 13.79
C ASN A 197 15.58 -1.59 14.87
N TYR A 198 16.56 -2.43 14.48
CA TYR A 198 17.39 -3.16 15.44
C TYR A 198 18.26 -2.20 16.25
N CYS A 199 19.05 -1.34 15.59
CA CYS A 199 19.93 -0.40 16.29
C CYS A 199 19.15 0.49 17.25
N ASP A 200 18.14 1.17 16.75
CA ASP A 200 17.34 2.14 17.51
C ASP A 200 16.48 1.48 18.59
N GLY A 201 16.09 0.22 18.39
CA GLY A 201 15.34 -0.57 19.38
C GLY A 201 16.24 -1.00 20.53
N PHE A 202 17.40 -1.59 20.23
CA PHE A 202 18.34 -2.09 21.24
C PHE A 202 19.15 -0.98 21.93
N SER A 203 19.26 0.20 21.33
CA SER A 203 19.86 1.38 21.96
C SER A 203 18.87 2.25 22.73
N ASP A 204 17.58 1.87 22.82
CA ASP A 204 16.57 2.67 23.52
C ASP A 204 16.86 2.68 25.03
N PRO A 205 17.06 3.85 25.67
CA PRO A 205 17.34 3.93 27.11
C PRO A 205 16.17 3.42 27.98
N ASN A 206 14.96 3.37 27.42
CA ASN A 206 13.73 2.90 28.04
C ASN A 206 13.29 1.52 27.48
N LEU A 207 14.25 0.67 27.07
CA LEU A 207 14.00 -0.63 26.45
C LEU A 207 13.03 -1.51 27.26
N PHE A 208 13.18 -1.56 28.58
CA PHE A 208 12.38 -2.41 29.47
C PHE A 208 11.11 -1.72 30.02
N VAL A 209 10.86 -0.46 29.66
CA VAL A 209 9.66 0.26 30.10
C VAL A 209 8.45 -0.23 29.32
N TRP A 210 7.43 -0.69 30.03
CA TRP A 210 6.20 -1.28 29.45
C TRP A 210 5.48 -0.37 28.44
N LYS A 211 5.47 0.95 28.67
CA LYS A 211 4.80 1.94 27.82
C LYS A 211 5.82 2.75 27.02
N ASN A 212 6.24 2.22 25.88
CA ASN A 212 7.02 2.95 24.89
C ASN A 212 6.52 2.57 23.48
N VAL A 213 5.64 3.39 22.90
CA VAL A 213 4.97 3.09 21.63
C VAL A 213 5.99 2.99 20.48
N GLU A 214 6.98 3.87 20.46
CA GLU A 214 7.98 3.90 19.39
C GLU A 214 8.91 2.68 19.46
N ARG A 215 9.39 2.32 20.65
CA ARG A 215 10.15 1.07 20.86
C ARG A 215 9.33 -0.15 20.48
N ASN A 216 8.06 -0.22 20.89
CA ASN A 216 7.20 -1.35 20.58
C ASN A 216 7.01 -1.52 19.06
N ARG A 217 6.86 -0.42 18.31
CA ARG A 217 6.80 -0.43 16.84
C ARG A 217 8.09 -0.95 16.22
N ARG A 218 9.24 -0.45 16.68
CA ARG A 218 10.57 -0.87 16.17
C ARG A 218 10.85 -2.35 16.44
N MET A 219 10.43 -2.86 17.60
CA MET A 219 10.54 -4.29 17.92
C MET A 219 9.54 -5.16 17.15
N ALA A 220 8.34 -4.64 16.87
CA ALA A 220 7.35 -5.35 16.08
C ALA A 220 7.77 -5.52 14.61
N ALA A 221 8.47 -4.56 14.02
CA ALA A 221 8.88 -4.61 12.61
C ALA A 221 9.71 -5.87 12.24
N PRO A 222 10.82 -6.20 12.94
CA PRO A 222 11.55 -7.45 12.72
C PRO A 222 10.72 -8.71 12.94
N LEU A 223 9.85 -8.73 13.96
CA LEU A 223 9.03 -9.90 14.28
C LEU A 223 7.97 -10.15 13.19
N LEU A 224 7.34 -9.10 12.69
CA LEU A 224 6.37 -9.18 11.60
C LEU A 224 7.03 -9.56 10.28
N LEU A 225 8.24 -9.03 10.02
CA LEU A 225 9.04 -9.47 8.88
C LEU A 225 9.38 -10.95 9.00
N LEU A 226 9.84 -11.41 10.16
CA LEU A 226 10.16 -12.81 10.42
C LEU A 226 8.94 -13.70 10.21
N LEU A 227 7.77 -13.29 10.70
CA LEU A 227 6.50 -14.00 10.47
C LEU A 227 6.22 -14.14 8.97
N GLY A 228 6.33 -13.05 8.21
CA GLY A 228 6.22 -13.08 6.76
C GLY A 228 7.23 -14.03 6.11
N ALA A 229 8.50 -13.94 6.54
CA ALA A 229 9.58 -14.76 6.02
C ALA A 229 9.35 -16.26 6.27
N CYS A 230 8.82 -16.63 7.44
CA CYS A 230 8.41 -18.01 7.72
C CYS A 230 7.32 -18.48 6.76
N ILE A 231 6.29 -17.66 6.51
CA ILE A 231 5.22 -18.00 5.54
C ILE A 231 5.81 -18.16 4.13
N GLY A 232 6.68 -17.25 3.70
CA GLY A 232 7.34 -17.37 2.39
C GLY A 232 8.32 -18.53 2.28
N GLY A 233 8.95 -18.91 3.39
CA GLY A 233 9.78 -20.11 3.49
C GLY A 233 8.96 -21.40 3.37
N LEU A 234 7.78 -21.44 4.00
CA LEU A 234 6.83 -22.54 3.84
C LEU A 234 6.38 -22.68 2.38
N PHE A 235 6.05 -21.57 1.71
CA PHE A 235 5.72 -21.61 0.28
C PHE A 235 6.89 -22.08 -0.58
N ALA A 236 8.10 -21.59 -0.30
CA ALA A 236 9.31 -21.93 -1.05
C ALA A 236 9.69 -23.42 -0.97
N HIS A 237 9.30 -24.11 0.11
CA HIS A 237 9.49 -25.56 0.28
C HIS A 237 8.24 -26.39 -0.06
N SER A 238 7.17 -25.76 -0.57
CA SER A 238 5.94 -26.42 -1.00
C SER A 238 5.83 -26.47 -2.52
N ASP A 239 4.97 -27.35 -3.04
CA ASP A 239 4.69 -27.44 -4.47
C ASP A 239 4.04 -26.17 -5.05
N ILE A 240 3.47 -25.32 -4.20
CA ILE A 240 2.86 -24.04 -4.60
C ILE A 240 3.95 -23.01 -4.99
N GLY A 241 5.14 -23.10 -4.37
CA GLY A 241 6.30 -22.28 -4.69
C GLY A 241 6.04 -20.77 -4.64
N LEU A 242 6.69 -20.04 -5.55
CA LEU A 242 6.65 -18.57 -5.59
C LEU A 242 5.25 -18.01 -5.92
N ALA A 243 4.48 -18.74 -6.72
CA ALA A 243 3.13 -18.31 -7.09
C ALA A 243 2.24 -18.16 -5.85
N GLY A 244 2.36 -19.08 -4.89
CA GLY A 244 1.64 -19.02 -3.62
C GLY A 244 1.99 -17.78 -2.79
N ALA A 245 3.29 -17.47 -2.71
CA ALA A 245 3.75 -16.28 -2.01
C ALA A 245 3.26 -14.98 -2.68
N LEU A 246 3.31 -14.91 -4.02
CA LEU A 246 2.83 -13.74 -4.77
C LEU A 246 1.32 -13.53 -4.64
N TRP A 247 0.50 -14.58 -4.80
CA TRP A 247 -0.95 -14.47 -4.62
C TRP A 247 -1.36 -14.14 -3.18
N THR A 248 -0.65 -14.70 -2.19
CA THR A 248 -0.83 -14.31 -0.79
C THR A 248 -0.49 -12.84 -0.59
N ALA A 249 0.60 -12.35 -1.17
CA ALA A 249 0.96 -10.94 -1.12
C ALA A 249 -0.10 -10.04 -1.80
N VAL A 250 -0.71 -10.46 -2.91
CA VAL A 250 -1.85 -9.76 -3.55
C VAL A 250 -3.00 -9.60 -2.56
N ILE A 251 -3.39 -10.68 -1.86
CA ILE A 251 -4.47 -10.66 -0.88
C ILE A 251 -4.14 -9.67 0.25
N LEU A 252 -2.96 -9.80 0.85
CA LEU A 252 -2.52 -8.92 1.95
C LEU A 252 -2.45 -7.44 1.51
N LYS A 253 -1.96 -7.18 0.29
CA LYS A 253 -1.93 -5.82 -0.26
C LYS A 253 -3.31 -5.26 -0.55
N THR A 254 -4.23 -6.10 -1.02
CA THR A 254 -5.63 -5.71 -1.22
C THR A 254 -6.29 -5.33 0.10
N VAL A 255 -6.02 -6.09 1.18
CA VAL A 255 -6.46 -5.71 2.54
C VAL A 255 -5.91 -4.35 2.94
N THR A 256 -4.66 -4.03 2.58
CA THR A 256 -4.07 -2.72 2.85
C THR A 256 -4.76 -1.59 2.07
N VAL A 257 -5.10 -1.81 0.80
CA VAL A 257 -5.86 -0.85 -0.01
C VAL A 257 -7.23 -0.60 0.62
N ILE A 258 -7.94 -1.67 0.98
CA ILE A 258 -9.25 -1.59 1.65
C ILE A 258 -9.11 -0.83 2.98
N ALA A 259 -8.08 -1.10 3.77
CA ALA A 259 -7.81 -0.39 5.00
C ALA A 259 -7.64 1.12 4.77
N TRP A 260 -6.92 1.55 3.72
CA TRP A 260 -6.81 2.97 3.37
C TRP A 260 -8.14 3.60 2.93
N VAL A 261 -8.97 2.86 2.19
CA VAL A 261 -10.31 3.33 1.77
C VAL A 261 -11.18 3.65 2.99
N PHE A 262 -11.14 2.81 4.03
CA PHE A 262 -11.95 2.98 5.24
C PHE A 262 -11.23 3.67 6.39
N TRP A 263 -9.95 4.04 6.24
CA TRP A 263 -9.18 4.66 7.31
C TRP A 263 -9.82 5.96 7.77
N LYS A 264 -9.67 6.30 9.05
CA LYS A 264 -10.28 7.53 9.60
C LYS A 264 -9.67 8.78 8.94
N SER A 265 -10.49 9.75 8.57
CA SER A 265 -10.01 11.07 8.15
C SER A 265 -9.43 11.84 9.34
N GLU A 266 -8.44 12.69 9.08
CA GLU A 266 -8.07 13.73 10.04
C GLU A 266 -9.32 14.56 10.34
N ALA A 267 -9.69 14.66 11.62
CA ALA A 267 -10.82 15.48 12.00
C ALA A 267 -10.43 16.91 11.67
N GLY A 268 -11.08 17.49 10.65
CA GLY A 268 -11.02 18.93 10.51
C GLY A 268 -11.56 19.52 11.80
N GLU A 269 -10.77 20.36 12.45
CA GLU A 269 -11.33 21.43 13.26
C GLU A 269 -12.29 22.18 12.33
N GLN A 270 -13.58 21.85 12.42
CA GLN A 270 -14.70 22.59 11.86
C GLN A 270 -15.51 23.11 13.03
#